data_AF-C0CTA7-F1
#
_entry.id   AF-C0CTA7-F1
#
_cell.length_a   1.000
_cell.length_b   1.000
_cell.length_c   1.000
_cell.angle_alpha   90.00
_cell.angle_beta   90.00
_cell.angle_gamma   90.00
#
_symmetry.space_group_name_H-M   'P 1'
#
loop_
_entity.id
_entity.type
_entity.pdbx_description
1 polymer ?
#
loop_
_entity_poly.entity_id
_entity_poly.type
_entity_poly.pdbx_seq_one_letter_code
_entity_poly.pdbx_strand_id
1 'polypeptide(L)'
;KHVLHYKKPALWVINLALITVLAAGTALATDRGAKMAGGSGRIGLDGQNGQHEHNGQSQSLRPSTPAPSNAGGPPSEKGLPETDVNHNGIPETLRLSETGNELSLDFQENGTKIWSAWGSRAPSEWNALFLCTLDGEDYLLRYRPTMYQGNFSYRYELFFLKDGVETTVQQKNISFDTNFSAPFHRTFDPIAISAFVEELNGLLAHSVQLFNTHSDLQTAFDQAGTLTETLWWLDDFKGIFTRDPSKSMSENLQDFQAAMTRAQTPAVPVKTDSLPLNHPVEMEFLSGAGAWRTTLTLSPDGSFAGEYTDSDADVQYICRFHGSFGDFARLTDASWSLTLKELVLDTGHPLGEEWRENGIRYISSGPYGLDGPDGAPLEPGSAFLLYTPEATGYAPGTELYGALPFWTWWPGRRQFIDAGDQLGCYGLHNLATGYGFFSPDA
;
A
#
# COMPACT_ATOMS: atom_id res chain seq x y z
N LYS A 1 44.20 -9.33 -0.51
CA LYS A 1 44.48 -8.54 0.72
C LYS A 1 44.50 -7.09 0.27
N HIS A 2 43.45 -6.27 0.37
CA HIS A 2 42.54 -6.06 1.50
C HIS A 2 41.08 -5.93 1.02
N VAL A 3 40.19 -6.61 1.74
CA VAL A 3 38.73 -6.45 1.65
C VAL A 3 38.37 -5.32 2.60
N LEU A 4 37.79 -4.23 2.09
CA LEU A 4 37.22 -3.17 2.93
C LEU A 4 35.73 -3.48 3.12
N HIS A 5 35.40 -3.88 4.34
CA HIS A 5 34.03 -3.98 4.84
C HIS A 5 33.43 -2.57 4.92
N TYR A 6 32.41 -2.28 4.11
CA TYR A 6 31.59 -1.09 4.27
C TYR A 6 30.43 -1.38 5.20
N LYS A 7 30.34 -0.63 6.31
CA LYS A 7 29.15 -0.58 7.16
C LYS A 7 28.18 0.43 6.53
N LYS A 8 27.05 -0.08 6.03
CA LYS A 8 25.90 0.68 5.54
C LYS A 8 25.38 1.66 6.61
N PRO A 9 25.00 2.91 6.30
CA PRO A 9 23.90 3.55 6.98
C PRO A 9 22.61 2.95 6.41
N ALA A 10 21.91 2.17 7.23
CA ALA A 10 20.59 1.65 6.89
C ALA A 10 19.56 2.77 7.04
N LEU A 11 19.25 3.49 5.94
CA LEU A 11 17.97 4.18 5.83
C LEU A 11 16.94 3.13 5.40
N TRP A 12 16.21 2.60 6.37
CA TRP A 12 15.04 1.78 6.11
C TRP A 12 13.89 2.72 5.72
N VAL A 13 13.66 2.92 4.43
CA VAL A 13 12.34 3.33 3.96
C VAL A 13 11.50 2.07 3.90
N ILE A 14 10.79 1.80 4.99
CA ILE A 14 9.67 0.85 4.93
C ILE A 14 8.62 1.52 4.04
N ASN A 15 8.35 0.93 2.87
CA ASN A 15 7.17 1.22 2.07
C ASN A 15 5.93 0.78 2.88
N LEU A 16 5.52 1.59 3.85
CA LEU A 16 4.17 1.60 4.37
C LEU A 16 3.43 2.64 3.53
N ALA A 17 2.70 2.19 2.51
CA ALA A 17 1.64 2.99 1.93
C ALA A 17 0.55 3.14 3.00
N LEU A 18 0.73 4.11 3.89
CA LEU A 18 -0.25 4.53 4.87
C LEU A 18 -1.28 5.38 4.13
N ILE A 19 -2.47 4.83 3.94
CA ILE A 19 -3.59 5.56 3.36
C ILE A 19 -4.10 6.55 4.42
N THR A 20 -3.68 7.80 4.33
CA THR A 20 -4.29 8.91 5.09
C THR A 20 -5.10 9.79 4.16
N VAL A 21 -6.43 9.63 4.22
CA VAL A 21 -7.39 10.60 3.69
C VAL A 21 -7.65 11.63 4.80
N LEU A 22 -7.00 12.80 4.70
CA LEU A 22 -7.27 13.93 5.60
C LEU A 22 -8.51 14.69 5.09
N ALA A 23 -9.64 14.51 5.79
CA ALA A 23 -10.79 15.41 5.66
C ALA A 23 -10.59 16.62 6.58
N ALA A 24 -10.15 17.75 6.01
CA ALA A 24 -10.05 19.02 6.71
C ALA A 24 -11.41 19.72 6.73
N GLY A 25 -12.12 19.65 7.86
CA GLY A 25 -13.26 20.51 8.17
C GLY A 25 -12.81 21.77 8.89
N THR A 26 -12.71 22.89 8.17
CA THR A 26 -12.51 24.21 8.76
C THR A 26 -13.79 24.69 9.44
N ALA A 27 -13.72 24.99 10.75
CA ALA A 27 -14.66 25.88 11.41
C ALA A 27 -13.89 26.90 12.25
N LEU A 28 -13.81 28.12 11.71
CA LEU A 28 -13.39 29.33 12.42
C LEU A 28 -14.48 29.75 13.42
N ALA A 29 -14.13 29.87 14.70
CA ALA A 29 -14.84 30.75 15.61
C ALA A 29 -13.85 31.37 16.61
N THR A 30 -14.00 32.68 16.76
CA THR A 30 -13.08 33.65 17.36
C THR A 30 -13.23 33.80 18.88
N ASP A 31 -12.07 33.87 19.53
CA ASP A 31 -11.63 34.86 20.54
C ASP A 31 -11.89 34.69 22.06
N ARG A 32 -10.81 35.04 22.80
CA ARG A 32 -10.63 35.48 24.20
C ARG A 32 -10.81 34.52 25.39
N GLY A 33 -9.66 34.24 26.03
CA GLY A 33 -9.46 34.65 27.43
C GLY A 33 -8.82 33.66 28.43
N ALA A 34 -7.55 33.96 28.76
CA ALA A 34 -6.91 33.80 30.09
C ALA A 34 -6.23 32.47 30.54
N LYS A 35 -4.88 32.59 30.63
CA LYS A 35 -3.95 32.22 31.72
C LYS A 35 -3.75 30.74 32.16
N MET A 36 -2.60 30.20 31.74
CA MET A 36 -1.45 29.73 32.55
C MET A 36 -1.72 28.99 33.89
N ALA A 37 -1.37 27.70 34.00
CA ALA A 37 -0.05 27.21 34.48
C ALA A 37 -0.08 25.78 35.05
N GLY A 38 0.92 24.96 34.64
CA GLY A 38 1.50 23.81 35.38
C GLY A 38 0.92 22.44 35.04
N GLY A 39 1.66 21.39 34.66
CA GLY A 39 3.11 21.17 34.52
C GLY A 39 3.40 19.66 34.48
N SER A 40 4.40 19.26 33.67
CA SER A 40 5.13 17.97 33.64
C SER A 40 4.34 16.67 33.35
N GLY A 41 4.81 15.75 32.51
CA GLY A 41 6.08 15.64 31.79
C GLY A 41 6.04 14.52 30.74
N ARG A 42 6.78 14.74 29.65
CA ARG A 42 7.24 13.73 28.69
C ARG A 42 8.62 13.26 29.15
N ILE A 43 8.97 12.00 28.86
CA ILE A 43 10.28 11.33 28.61
C ILE A 43 9.98 9.84 28.84
N GLY A 44 10.37 8.87 28.02
CA GLY A 44 11.24 8.87 26.85
C GLY A 44 11.24 7.46 26.22
N LEU A 45 11.43 7.43 24.91
CA LEU A 45 11.75 6.23 24.14
C LEU A 45 13.27 6.29 23.88
N ASP A 46 14.01 5.43 24.57
CA ASP A 46 15.31 4.90 24.17
C ASP A 46 15.11 3.37 24.23
N GLY A 47 15.33 2.56 23.21
CA GLY A 47 16.42 2.58 22.25
C GLY A 47 17.37 1.43 22.61
N GLN A 48 17.19 0.25 22.03
CA GLN A 48 18.28 -0.73 21.90
C GLN A 48 18.05 -1.79 20.82
N ASN A 49 18.70 -1.53 19.69
CA ASN A 49 19.36 -2.40 18.71
C ASN A 49 19.28 -3.93 18.87
N GLY A 50 18.98 -4.59 17.75
CA GLY A 50 19.35 -5.98 17.46
C GLY A 50 19.23 -6.29 15.97
N GLN A 51 20.36 -6.31 15.27
CA GLN A 51 20.52 -6.77 13.89
C GLN A 51 20.24 -8.29 13.80
N HIS A 52 19.62 -8.73 12.71
CA HIS A 52 20.04 -9.85 11.84
C HIS A 52 18.89 -10.21 10.89
N GLU A 53 19.03 -9.83 9.61
CA GLU A 53 18.44 -10.60 8.51
C GLU A 53 19.06 -11.99 8.56
N HIS A 54 18.36 -12.89 9.25
CA HIS A 54 18.41 -14.29 8.96
C HIS A 54 17.13 -14.59 8.21
N ASN A 55 17.28 -15.23 7.06
CA ASN A 55 16.23 -16.02 6.44
C ASN A 55 15.92 -17.17 7.41
N GLY A 56 15.31 -16.84 8.55
CA GLY A 56 14.82 -17.76 9.54
C GLY A 56 13.53 -18.30 8.97
N GLN A 57 13.51 -19.60 8.69
CA GLN A 57 12.26 -20.32 8.51
C GLN A 57 11.29 -19.84 9.59
N SER A 58 10.26 -19.07 9.22
CA SER A 58 9.07 -18.95 10.05
C SER A 58 8.65 -20.40 10.28
N GLN A 59 8.80 -20.88 11.51
CA GLN A 59 8.20 -22.13 11.91
C GLN A 59 6.70 -21.85 11.88
N SER A 60 6.11 -22.02 10.69
CA SER A 60 4.67 -22.01 10.50
C SER A 60 4.11 -22.98 11.54
N LEU A 61 3.34 -22.43 12.48
CA LEU A 61 2.55 -23.24 13.38
C LEU A 61 1.54 -23.96 12.50
N ARG A 62 1.75 -25.26 12.31
CA ARG A 62 0.87 -26.10 11.51
C ARG A 62 -0.29 -26.54 12.40
N PRO A 63 -1.55 -26.21 12.08
CA PRO A 63 -2.66 -26.47 12.99
C PRO A 63 -2.94 -27.96 13.20
N SER A 64 -3.42 -28.30 14.40
CA SER A 64 -4.01 -29.59 14.76
C SER A 64 -5.44 -29.40 15.25
N THR A 65 -6.40 -30.13 14.67
CA THR A 65 -7.85 -30.24 15.03
C THR A 65 -8.67 -28.92 15.14
N PRO A 66 -9.68 -28.69 14.28
CA PRO A 66 -10.46 -27.44 14.25
C PRO A 66 -11.22 -27.12 15.55
N ALA A 67 -11.41 -25.82 15.83
CA ALA A 67 -12.29 -25.32 16.88
C ALA A 67 -13.76 -25.22 16.40
N PRO A 68 -14.77 -25.18 17.29
CA PRO A 68 -16.16 -24.99 16.89
C PRO A 68 -16.39 -23.57 16.32
N SER A 69 -16.92 -23.48 15.10
CA SER A 69 -17.21 -22.21 14.43
C SER A 69 -18.51 -21.56 14.94
N ASN A 70 -18.45 -20.30 15.38
CA ASN A 70 -19.62 -19.45 15.58
C ASN A 70 -19.70 -18.41 14.46
N ALA A 71 -20.43 -18.74 13.39
CA ALA A 71 -20.83 -17.78 12.36
C ALA A 71 -22.09 -17.03 12.84
N GLY A 72 -21.90 -15.88 13.47
CA GLY A 72 -22.97 -14.98 13.89
C GLY A 72 -22.44 -13.54 13.94
N GLY A 73 -23.34 -12.56 13.75
CA GLY A 73 -23.01 -11.13 13.71
C GLY A 73 -22.24 -10.61 14.94
N PRO A 74 -21.84 -9.32 14.97
CA PRO A 74 -20.96 -8.78 16.02
C PRO A 74 -21.49 -9.16 17.41
N PRO A 75 -20.68 -9.83 18.25
CA PRO A 75 -21.15 -10.29 19.54
C PRO A 75 -21.65 -9.11 20.37
N SER A 76 -22.86 -9.21 20.93
CA SER A 76 -23.20 -8.40 22.11
C SER A 76 -22.16 -8.68 23.21
N GLU A 77 -21.90 -7.74 24.13
CA GLU A 77 -20.92 -7.90 25.24
C GLU A 77 -21.04 -9.25 26.00
N LYS A 78 -22.19 -9.92 25.96
CA LYS A 78 -22.44 -11.24 26.57
C LYS A 78 -21.97 -12.47 25.76
N GLY A 79 -21.34 -12.30 24.60
CA GLY A 79 -20.99 -13.41 23.68
C GLY A 79 -19.51 -13.54 23.32
N LEU A 80 -18.61 -12.79 23.97
CA LEU A 80 -17.18 -12.87 23.71
C LEU A 80 -16.54 -14.08 24.43
N PRO A 81 -15.55 -14.74 23.81
CA PRO A 81 -14.88 -15.91 24.40
C PRO A 81 -14.04 -15.52 25.63
N GLU A 82 -13.88 -16.47 26.54
CA GLU A 82 -12.80 -16.42 27.53
C GLU A 82 -11.47 -16.65 26.82
N THR A 83 -10.41 -15.97 27.26
CA THR A 83 -9.11 -16.04 26.59
C THR A 83 -7.96 -15.72 27.52
N ASP A 84 -6.78 -16.24 27.22
CA ASP A 84 -5.49 -15.87 27.85
C ASP A 84 -4.49 -15.46 26.77
N VAL A 85 -4.67 -14.27 26.17
CA VAL A 85 -3.85 -13.82 25.04
C VAL A 85 -2.45 -13.38 25.44
N ASN A 86 -2.18 -13.26 26.75
CA ASN A 86 -0.86 -12.88 27.27
C ASN A 86 -0.05 -14.06 27.84
N HIS A 87 -0.66 -15.26 27.89
CA HIS A 87 -0.09 -16.53 28.35
C HIS A 87 0.39 -16.50 29.81
N ASN A 88 -0.29 -15.75 30.68
CA ASN A 88 0.05 -15.67 32.10
C ASN A 88 -0.81 -16.58 33.00
N GLY A 89 -1.76 -17.30 32.42
CA GLY A 89 -2.70 -18.19 33.12
C GLY A 89 -3.87 -17.47 33.79
N ILE A 90 -4.06 -16.17 33.53
CA ILE A 90 -5.17 -15.37 34.03
C ILE A 90 -6.03 -14.93 32.84
N PRO A 91 -7.28 -15.40 32.75
CA PRO A 91 -8.12 -15.04 31.63
C PRO A 91 -8.43 -13.54 31.54
N GLU A 92 -8.33 -12.96 30.35
CA GLU A 92 -8.76 -11.59 30.08
C GLU A 92 -10.27 -11.49 29.90
N THR A 93 -10.82 -10.38 30.40
CA THR A 93 -12.18 -9.93 30.09
C THR A 93 -12.14 -9.01 28.86
N LEU A 94 -12.93 -9.36 27.85
CA LEU A 94 -13.05 -8.57 26.63
C LEU A 94 -14.21 -7.56 26.72
N ARG A 95 -14.00 -6.32 26.29
CA ARG A 95 -15.05 -5.29 26.19
C ARG A 95 -15.05 -4.63 24.82
N LEU A 96 -16.09 -4.91 24.05
CA LEU A 96 -16.32 -4.26 22.76
C LEU A 96 -17.09 -2.95 22.95
N SER A 97 -16.57 -1.88 22.38
CA SER A 97 -17.21 -0.56 22.32
C SER A 97 -17.36 -0.12 20.87
N GLU A 98 -18.49 0.53 20.56
CA GLU A 98 -18.79 1.07 19.25
C GLU A 98 -19.10 2.57 19.36
N THR A 99 -18.44 3.38 18.54
CA THR A 99 -18.70 4.83 18.46
C THR A 99 -18.73 5.26 17.00
N GLY A 100 -19.94 5.51 16.49
CA GLY A 100 -20.13 5.87 15.08
C GLY A 100 -19.63 4.76 14.15
N ASN A 101 -18.56 5.04 13.39
CA ASN A 101 -17.96 4.10 12.44
C ASN A 101 -16.81 3.27 13.04
N GLU A 102 -16.49 3.48 14.31
CA GLU A 102 -15.34 2.87 14.96
C GLU A 102 -15.75 1.74 15.91
N LEU A 103 -14.95 0.67 15.91
CA LEU A 103 -15.00 -0.42 16.89
C LEU A 103 -13.69 -0.44 17.67
N SER A 104 -13.79 -0.56 18.99
CA SER A 104 -12.64 -0.76 19.89
C SER A 104 -12.89 -1.96 20.78
N LEU A 105 -11.91 -2.83 20.91
CA LEU A 105 -11.95 -4.01 21.77
C LEU A 105 -10.87 -3.91 22.83
N ASP A 106 -11.28 -3.74 24.09
CA ASP A 106 -10.38 -3.69 25.24
C ASP A 106 -10.19 -5.08 25.85
N PHE A 107 -8.94 -5.43 26.14
CA PHE A 107 -8.54 -6.62 26.88
C PHE A 107 -8.19 -6.20 28.30
N GLN A 108 -8.85 -6.79 29.29
CA GLN A 108 -8.72 -6.38 30.69
C GLN A 108 -8.36 -7.56 31.59
N GLU A 109 -7.41 -7.35 32.48
CA GLU A 109 -7.10 -8.28 33.56
C GLU A 109 -7.45 -7.59 34.89
N ASN A 110 -8.25 -8.25 35.74
CA ASN A 110 -8.67 -7.70 37.04
C ASN A 110 -9.29 -6.28 36.96
N GLY A 111 -10.01 -6.00 35.87
CA GLY A 111 -10.62 -4.69 35.60
C GLY A 111 -9.66 -3.59 35.13
N THR A 112 -8.38 -3.91 34.96
CA THR A 112 -7.38 -3.00 34.39
C THR A 112 -7.15 -3.35 32.93
N LYS A 113 -7.20 -2.34 32.07
CA LYS A 113 -6.91 -2.54 30.65
C LYS A 113 -5.44 -2.83 30.42
N ILE A 114 -5.15 -3.94 29.75
CA ILE A 114 -3.78 -4.34 29.37
C ILE A 114 -3.47 -4.01 27.92
N TRP A 115 -4.47 -4.02 27.03
CA TRP A 115 -4.31 -3.74 25.61
C TRP A 115 -5.66 -3.39 24.95
N SER A 116 -5.62 -2.77 23.77
CA SER A 116 -6.80 -2.47 22.94
C SER A 116 -6.52 -2.72 21.47
N ALA A 117 -7.48 -3.28 20.76
CA ALA A 117 -7.58 -3.20 19.31
C ALA A 117 -8.60 -2.13 18.89
N TRP A 118 -8.36 -1.54 17.72
CA TRP A 118 -9.28 -0.57 17.11
C TRP A 118 -9.39 -0.81 15.60
N GLY A 119 -10.54 -0.49 15.03
CA GLY A 119 -10.76 -0.42 13.59
C GLY A 119 -11.90 0.53 13.26
N SER A 120 -11.96 0.96 12.00
CA SER A 120 -13.03 1.82 11.47
C SER A 120 -13.63 1.21 10.22
N ARG A 121 -14.89 1.56 9.93
CA ARG A 121 -15.59 1.17 8.69
C ARG A 121 -15.10 1.96 7.46
N ALA A 122 -14.18 2.91 7.64
CA ALA A 122 -13.50 3.57 6.54
C ALA A 122 -12.54 2.61 5.83
N PRO A 123 -12.48 2.59 4.48
CA PRO A 123 -11.66 1.63 3.72
C PRO A 123 -10.17 1.60 4.09
N SER A 124 -9.59 2.72 4.51
CA SER A 124 -8.19 2.83 4.93
C SER A 124 -7.90 2.28 6.32
N GLU A 125 -8.94 1.96 7.10
CA GLU A 125 -8.87 1.65 8.53
C GLU A 125 -9.61 0.34 8.87
N TRP A 126 -9.94 -0.45 7.85
CA TRP A 126 -10.54 -1.77 8.04
C TRP A 126 -9.67 -2.67 8.90
N ASN A 127 -10.32 -3.36 9.83
CA ASN A 127 -9.68 -4.30 10.74
C ASN A 127 -10.65 -5.42 11.11
N ALA A 128 -10.21 -6.65 10.94
CA ALA A 128 -10.88 -7.83 11.46
C ALA A 128 -9.95 -8.54 12.45
N LEU A 129 -10.43 -8.76 13.67
CA LEU A 129 -9.69 -9.40 14.73
C LEU A 129 -10.41 -10.66 15.19
N PHE A 130 -9.64 -11.74 15.31
CA PHE A 130 -10.11 -13.05 15.70
C PHE A 130 -9.23 -13.57 16.84
N LEU A 131 -9.83 -14.34 17.75
CA LEU A 131 -9.12 -15.16 18.71
C LEU A 131 -8.85 -16.52 18.05
N CYS A 132 -7.59 -16.89 17.89
CA CYS A 132 -7.12 -18.13 17.26
C CYS A 132 -6.46 -19.01 18.33
N THR A 133 -7.00 -20.20 18.59
CA THR A 133 -6.44 -21.12 19.58
C THR A 133 -5.66 -22.23 18.88
N LEU A 134 -4.35 -22.31 19.12
CA LEU A 134 -3.45 -23.28 18.51
C LEU A 134 -2.73 -24.06 19.62
N ASP A 135 -2.82 -25.39 19.56
CA ASP A 135 -2.19 -26.30 20.54
C ASP A 135 -2.51 -25.97 22.02
N GLY A 136 -3.68 -25.38 22.27
CA GLY A 136 -4.16 -25.00 23.60
C GLY A 136 -3.76 -23.59 24.06
N GLU A 137 -3.01 -22.86 23.23
CA GLU A 137 -2.59 -21.48 23.50
C GLU A 137 -3.39 -20.49 22.65
N ASP A 138 -3.68 -19.33 23.22
CA ASP A 138 -4.49 -18.30 22.58
C ASP A 138 -3.65 -17.24 21.86
N TYR A 139 -4.04 -16.94 20.62
CA TYR A 139 -3.41 -15.93 19.79
C TYR A 139 -4.45 -14.97 19.22
N LEU A 140 -4.03 -13.78 18.87
CA LEU A 140 -4.81 -12.85 18.08
C LEU A 140 -4.41 -12.97 16.62
N LEU A 141 -5.38 -13.32 15.77
CA LEU A 141 -5.27 -13.24 14.32
C LEU A 141 -5.90 -11.93 13.88
N ARG A 142 -5.12 -11.10 13.22
CA ARG A 142 -5.56 -9.85 12.62
C ARG A 142 -5.50 -9.96 11.12
N TYR A 143 -6.62 -9.72 10.46
CA TYR A 143 -6.73 -9.74 9.01
C TYR A 143 -7.21 -8.39 8.48
N ARG A 144 -6.51 -7.90 7.45
CA ARG A 144 -6.80 -6.63 6.78
C ARG A 144 -6.75 -6.81 5.27
N PRO A 145 -7.87 -7.24 4.63
CA PRO A 145 -7.99 -7.15 3.20
C PRO A 145 -8.31 -5.71 2.78
N THR A 146 -7.61 -5.22 1.78
CA THR A 146 -7.93 -3.97 1.09
C THR A 146 -8.12 -4.25 -0.38
N MET A 147 -9.25 -3.82 -0.93
CA MET A 147 -9.51 -3.88 -2.37
C MET A 147 -9.99 -2.52 -2.85
N TYR A 148 -9.37 -2.03 -3.91
CA TYR A 148 -9.72 -0.74 -4.48
C TYR A 148 -9.42 -0.69 -5.97
N GLN A 149 -10.44 -0.44 -6.79
CA GLN A 149 -10.32 -0.32 -8.25
C GLN A 149 -9.46 -1.43 -8.89
N GLY A 150 -9.81 -2.68 -8.59
CA GLY A 150 -9.10 -3.84 -9.11
C GLY A 150 -7.70 -4.09 -8.52
N ASN A 151 -7.22 -3.29 -7.56
CA ASN A 151 -6.03 -3.58 -6.75
C ASN A 151 -6.40 -4.27 -5.46
N PHE A 152 -5.56 -5.20 -5.02
CA PHE A 152 -5.76 -6.00 -3.84
C PHE A 152 -4.48 -5.99 -3.01
N SER A 153 -4.62 -5.79 -1.70
CA SER A 153 -3.55 -5.90 -0.72
C SER A 153 -4.09 -6.61 0.51
N TYR A 154 -3.67 -7.84 0.71
CA TYR A 154 -4.11 -8.67 1.83
C TYR A 154 -2.95 -8.87 2.77
N ARG A 155 -3.22 -8.69 4.07
CA ARG A 155 -2.24 -8.96 5.11
C ARG A 155 -2.93 -9.60 6.30
N TYR A 156 -2.28 -10.61 6.87
CA TYR A 156 -2.62 -11.06 8.21
C TYR A 156 -1.39 -11.06 9.12
N GLU A 157 -1.67 -11.03 10.41
CA GLU A 157 -0.71 -11.14 11.49
C GLU A 157 -1.29 -12.00 12.60
N LEU A 158 -0.55 -13.01 13.04
CA LEU A 158 -0.81 -13.84 14.21
C LEU A 158 0.18 -13.43 15.29
N PHE A 159 -0.33 -13.05 16.46
CA PHE A 159 0.48 -12.52 17.57
C PHE A 159 -0.17 -12.82 18.91
N PHE A 160 0.59 -12.68 19.99
CA PHE A 160 0.10 -12.71 21.37
C PHE A 160 0.62 -11.46 22.11
N LEU A 161 0.18 -11.25 23.35
CA LEU A 161 0.59 -10.10 24.15
C LEU A 161 1.70 -10.49 25.14
N LYS A 162 2.92 -10.06 24.89
CA LYS A 162 4.01 -10.20 25.87
C LYS A 162 4.17 -8.90 26.62
N ASP A 163 3.89 -8.90 27.92
CA ASP A 163 3.98 -7.70 28.77
C ASP A 163 3.15 -6.51 28.21
N GLY A 164 1.99 -6.81 27.63
CA GLY A 164 1.11 -5.82 26.98
C GLY A 164 1.56 -5.36 25.58
N VAL A 165 2.60 -5.97 25.01
CA VAL A 165 3.14 -5.64 23.69
C VAL A 165 2.87 -6.76 22.69
N GLU A 166 2.44 -6.39 21.48
CA GLU A 166 2.24 -7.33 20.38
C GLU A 166 3.55 -8.08 20.06
N THR A 167 3.51 -9.40 20.17
CA THR A 167 4.61 -10.29 19.79
C THR A 167 4.16 -11.16 18.62
N THR A 168 4.54 -10.75 17.41
CA THR A 168 4.20 -11.46 16.16
C THR A 168 4.89 -12.82 16.10
N VAL A 169 4.10 -13.87 15.86
CA VAL A 169 4.60 -15.24 15.65
C VAL A 169 4.59 -15.63 14.17
N GLN A 170 3.64 -15.10 13.41
CA GLN A 170 3.51 -15.36 11.97
C GLN A 170 2.83 -14.16 11.31
N GLN A 171 3.30 -13.76 10.14
CA GLN A 171 2.62 -12.75 9.33
C GLN A 171 2.90 -13.00 7.86
N LYS A 172 1.96 -12.61 7.01
CA LYS A 172 2.12 -12.69 5.56
C LYS A 172 1.36 -11.56 4.91
N ASN A 173 1.84 -11.13 3.75
CA ASN A 173 1.13 -10.22 2.89
C ASN A 173 1.20 -10.71 1.44
N ILE A 174 0.21 -10.30 0.65
CA ILE A 174 0.20 -10.46 -0.80
C ILE A 174 -0.49 -9.26 -1.42
N SER A 175 0.01 -8.81 -2.57
CA SER A 175 -0.62 -7.77 -3.38
C SER A 175 -0.68 -8.21 -4.84
N PHE A 176 -1.79 -7.92 -5.49
CA PHE A 176 -2.04 -8.23 -6.89
C PHE A 176 -3.09 -7.28 -7.44
N ASP A 177 -3.30 -7.29 -8.75
CA ASP A 177 -4.38 -6.55 -9.39
C ASP A 177 -5.09 -7.38 -10.46
N THR A 178 -6.26 -6.91 -10.87
CA THR A 178 -7.14 -7.56 -11.86
C THR A 178 -7.30 -6.72 -13.13
N ASN A 179 -6.40 -5.76 -13.34
CA ASN A 179 -6.40 -4.83 -14.46
C ASN A 179 -5.62 -5.40 -15.65
N PHE A 180 -5.92 -6.63 -16.08
CA PHE A 180 -5.15 -7.40 -17.06
C PHE A 180 -4.90 -6.71 -18.42
N SER A 181 -5.74 -5.75 -18.83
CA SER A 181 -5.52 -4.94 -20.04
C SER A 181 -4.65 -3.71 -19.83
N ALA A 182 -4.44 -3.31 -18.58
CA ALA A 182 -3.71 -2.10 -18.26
C ALA A 182 -2.21 -2.29 -18.50
N PRO A 183 -1.52 -1.30 -19.10
CA PRO A 183 -0.06 -1.34 -19.26
C PRO A 183 0.71 -1.36 -17.93
N PHE A 184 0.06 -0.99 -16.81
CA PHE A 184 0.61 -1.06 -15.46
C PHE A 184 0.18 -2.30 -14.67
N HIS A 185 -0.47 -3.28 -15.31
CA HIS A 185 -0.83 -4.56 -14.69
C HIS A 185 0.42 -5.21 -14.09
N ARG A 186 0.34 -5.52 -12.80
CA ARG A 186 1.40 -6.21 -12.05
C ARG A 186 1.17 -7.71 -12.14
N THR A 187 2.02 -8.47 -11.45
CA THR A 187 1.90 -9.93 -11.47
C THR A 187 0.63 -10.38 -10.74
N PHE A 188 -0.23 -11.13 -11.44
CA PHE A 188 -1.28 -11.95 -10.84
C PHE A 188 -0.80 -13.40 -10.81
N ASP A 189 -0.45 -13.91 -9.63
CA ASP A 189 0.04 -15.27 -9.42
C ASP A 189 -1.05 -16.12 -8.73
N PRO A 190 -1.79 -16.95 -9.49
CA PRO A 190 -2.83 -17.82 -8.94
C PRO A 190 -2.35 -18.74 -7.82
N ILE A 191 -1.10 -19.23 -7.90
CA ILE A 191 -0.54 -20.19 -6.94
C ILE A 191 -0.19 -19.47 -5.64
N ALA A 192 0.46 -18.30 -5.73
CA ALA A 192 0.81 -17.51 -4.56
C ALA A 192 -0.45 -17.01 -3.82
N ILE A 193 -1.48 -16.57 -4.56
CA ILE A 193 -2.76 -16.15 -3.99
C ILE A 193 -3.46 -17.32 -3.30
N SER A 194 -3.57 -18.49 -3.95
CA SER A 194 -4.16 -19.69 -3.32
C SER A 194 -3.41 -20.08 -2.05
N ALA A 195 -2.07 -20.10 -2.09
CA ALA A 195 -1.26 -20.47 -0.93
C ALA A 195 -1.38 -19.47 0.24
N PHE A 196 -1.57 -18.18 -0.03
CA PHE A 196 -1.89 -17.19 1.01
C PHE A 196 -3.24 -17.50 1.66
N VAL A 197 -4.27 -17.75 0.85
CA VAL A 197 -5.63 -18.00 1.33
C VAL A 197 -5.74 -19.33 2.08
N GLU A 198 -5.07 -20.38 1.61
CA GLU A 198 -5.01 -21.69 2.28
C GLU A 198 -4.39 -21.55 3.69
N GLU A 199 -3.30 -20.80 3.80
CA GLU A 199 -2.63 -20.54 5.08
C GLU A 199 -3.51 -19.72 6.03
N LEU A 200 -4.14 -18.64 5.53
CA LEU A 200 -5.08 -17.83 6.30
C LEU A 200 -6.29 -18.64 6.78
N ASN A 201 -6.90 -19.43 5.89
CA ASN A 201 -8.04 -20.28 6.22
C ASN A 201 -7.68 -21.38 7.21
N GLY A 202 -6.43 -21.88 7.17
CA GLY A 202 -5.89 -22.75 8.21
C GLY A 202 -5.89 -22.11 9.59
N LEU A 203 -5.64 -20.80 9.71
CA LEU A 203 -5.72 -20.07 10.98
C LEU A 203 -7.17 -19.73 11.36
N LEU A 204 -7.99 -19.30 10.39
CA LEU A 204 -9.41 -18.97 10.62
C LEU A 204 -10.24 -20.18 11.08
N ALA A 205 -9.90 -21.39 10.63
CA ALA A 205 -10.55 -22.63 11.06
C ALA A 205 -10.37 -22.94 12.57
N HIS A 206 -9.40 -22.28 13.21
CA HIS A 206 -9.13 -22.37 14.64
C HIS A 206 -9.52 -21.08 15.38
N SER A 207 -10.30 -20.22 14.73
CA SER A 207 -10.59 -18.90 15.22
C SER A 207 -12.06 -18.67 15.53
N VAL A 208 -12.31 -17.72 16.43
CA VAL A 208 -13.61 -17.09 16.66
C VAL A 208 -13.48 -15.59 16.41
N GLN A 209 -14.48 -15.00 15.74
CA GLN A 209 -14.45 -13.57 15.41
C GLN A 209 -14.72 -12.73 16.67
N LEU A 210 -13.80 -11.79 16.97
CA LEU A 210 -13.97 -10.83 18.07
C LEU A 210 -14.66 -9.55 17.58
N PHE A 211 -14.17 -8.98 16.48
CA PHE A 211 -14.85 -7.91 15.74
C PHE A 211 -14.38 -7.85 14.28
N ASN A 212 -15.18 -7.19 13.43
CA ASN A 212 -14.86 -6.97 12.02
C ASN A 212 -15.49 -5.65 11.55
N THR A 213 -14.69 -4.73 11.01
CA THR A 213 -15.18 -3.46 10.44
C THR A 213 -15.35 -3.48 8.92
N HIS A 214 -15.06 -4.61 8.26
CA HIS A 214 -15.19 -4.77 6.82
C HIS A 214 -16.51 -5.47 6.46
N SER A 215 -17.46 -4.74 5.86
CA SER A 215 -18.80 -5.24 5.54
C SER A 215 -18.83 -6.39 4.54
N ASP A 216 -18.02 -6.30 3.49
CA ASP A 216 -18.04 -7.33 2.43
C ASP A 216 -17.41 -8.63 2.91
N LEU A 217 -16.31 -8.54 3.68
CA LEU A 217 -15.73 -9.69 4.37
C LEU A 217 -16.75 -10.33 5.33
N GLN A 218 -17.47 -9.53 6.13
CA GLN A 218 -18.52 -10.06 7.01
C GLN A 218 -19.61 -10.78 6.20
N THR A 219 -20.05 -10.18 5.10
CA THR A 219 -21.05 -10.77 4.20
C THR A 219 -20.55 -12.09 3.61
N ALA A 220 -19.28 -12.17 3.23
CA ALA A 220 -18.66 -13.38 2.71
C ALA A 220 -18.64 -14.51 3.76
N PHE A 221 -18.31 -14.20 5.02
CA PHE A 221 -18.38 -15.18 6.11
C PHE A 221 -19.82 -15.65 6.38
N ASP A 222 -20.78 -14.73 6.40
CA ASP A 222 -22.19 -15.06 6.62
C ASP A 222 -22.73 -15.98 5.52
N GLN A 223 -22.34 -15.73 4.26
CA GLN A 223 -22.71 -16.57 3.12
C GLN A 223 -22.03 -17.94 3.15
N ALA A 224 -20.76 -18.00 3.56
CA ALA A 224 -20.04 -19.26 3.72
C ALA A 224 -20.53 -20.09 4.91
N GLY A 225 -21.14 -19.45 5.91
CA GLY A 225 -21.54 -20.06 7.18
C GLY A 225 -20.36 -20.43 8.08
N THR A 226 -19.16 -19.95 7.76
CA THR A 226 -17.90 -20.21 8.49
C THR A 226 -16.91 -19.06 8.27
N LEU A 227 -15.89 -18.95 9.12
CA LEU A 227 -14.78 -18.03 8.93
C LEU A 227 -13.86 -18.57 7.83
N THR A 228 -14.11 -18.20 6.60
CA THR A 228 -13.32 -18.65 5.44
C THR A 228 -13.22 -17.50 4.43
N GLU A 229 -11.98 -17.12 4.11
CA GLU A 229 -11.66 -16.27 2.97
C GLU A 229 -11.91 -17.06 1.69
N THR A 230 -12.91 -16.62 0.93
CA THR A 230 -13.36 -17.27 -0.30
C THR A 230 -12.93 -16.53 -1.54
N LEU A 231 -12.26 -15.38 -1.42
CA LEU A 231 -12.04 -14.43 -2.50
C LEU A 231 -13.37 -14.06 -3.16
N TRP A 232 -14.33 -13.55 -2.37
CA TRP A 232 -15.72 -13.32 -2.79
C TRP A 232 -15.84 -12.46 -4.05
N TRP A 233 -14.88 -11.57 -4.28
CA TRP A 233 -14.78 -10.73 -5.48
C TRP A 233 -14.67 -11.53 -6.78
N LEU A 234 -14.25 -12.79 -6.76
CA LEU A 234 -14.25 -13.65 -7.96
C LEU A 234 -15.65 -13.86 -8.52
N ASP A 235 -16.69 -13.74 -7.68
CA ASP A 235 -18.07 -14.01 -8.03
C ASP A 235 -18.80 -12.77 -8.60
N ASP A 236 -18.13 -11.61 -8.61
CA ASP A 236 -18.65 -10.35 -9.16
C ASP A 236 -18.54 -10.28 -10.70
N PHE A 237 -17.73 -11.14 -11.33
CA PHE A 237 -17.41 -11.10 -12.76
C PHE A 237 -18.40 -11.91 -13.64
N LYS A 238 -19.70 -11.82 -13.33
CA LYS A 238 -20.75 -12.56 -14.04
C LYS A 238 -20.72 -12.31 -15.55
N GLY A 239 -20.70 -13.40 -16.33
CA GLY A 239 -20.61 -13.35 -17.79
C GLY A 239 -19.18 -13.33 -18.35
N ILE A 240 -18.18 -13.06 -17.51
CA ILE A 240 -16.76 -13.20 -17.87
C ILE A 240 -16.17 -14.46 -17.23
N PHE A 241 -16.38 -14.61 -15.92
CA PHE A 241 -15.91 -15.75 -15.14
C PHE A 241 -17.02 -16.28 -14.24
N THR A 242 -17.00 -17.58 -13.98
CA THR A 242 -17.86 -18.23 -13.00
C THR A 242 -17.06 -19.35 -12.39
N ARG A 243 -16.99 -19.35 -11.05
CA ARG A 243 -16.24 -20.33 -10.28
C ARG A 243 -16.78 -21.74 -10.53
N ASP A 244 -15.89 -22.69 -10.72
CA ASP A 244 -16.20 -24.12 -10.78
C ASP A 244 -16.00 -24.72 -9.37
N PRO A 245 -17.07 -25.15 -8.68
CA PRO A 245 -16.96 -25.71 -7.33
C PRO A 245 -16.24 -27.06 -7.29
N SER A 246 -16.00 -27.72 -8.43
CA SER A 246 -15.22 -28.95 -8.50
C SER A 246 -13.71 -28.72 -8.58
N LYS A 247 -13.28 -27.48 -8.84
CA LYS A 247 -11.88 -27.09 -8.95
C LYS A 247 -11.34 -26.51 -7.65
N SER A 248 -10.04 -26.65 -7.45
CA SER A 248 -9.31 -25.96 -6.39
C SER A 248 -9.35 -24.44 -6.56
N MET A 249 -8.97 -23.71 -5.51
CA MET A 249 -8.86 -22.25 -5.57
C MET A 249 -7.83 -21.80 -6.61
N SER A 250 -6.66 -22.46 -6.64
CA SER A 250 -5.62 -22.16 -7.62
C SER A 250 -6.09 -22.35 -9.08
N GLU A 251 -6.83 -23.44 -9.37
CA GLU A 251 -7.37 -23.70 -10.70
C GLU A 251 -8.43 -22.66 -11.08
N ASN A 252 -9.31 -22.28 -10.14
CA ASN A 252 -10.28 -21.21 -10.36
C ASN A 252 -9.59 -19.85 -10.62
N LEU A 253 -8.51 -19.53 -9.92
CA LEU A 253 -7.73 -18.31 -10.14
C LEU A 253 -7.00 -18.33 -11.50
N GLN A 254 -6.50 -19.48 -11.94
CA GLN A 254 -5.93 -19.65 -13.29
C GLN A 254 -6.99 -19.46 -14.38
N ASP A 255 -8.17 -20.07 -14.21
CA ASP A 255 -9.29 -19.89 -15.14
C ASP A 255 -9.78 -18.45 -15.16
N PHE A 256 -9.83 -17.79 -13.99
CA PHE A 256 -10.16 -16.38 -13.86
C PHE A 256 -9.15 -15.51 -14.62
N GLN A 257 -7.85 -15.70 -14.40
CA GLN A 257 -6.80 -15.02 -15.15
C GLN A 257 -6.99 -15.21 -16.65
N ALA A 258 -7.17 -16.44 -17.13
CA ALA A 258 -7.39 -16.72 -18.55
C ALA A 258 -8.67 -16.08 -19.10
N ALA A 259 -9.76 -16.06 -18.33
CA ALA A 259 -11.02 -15.42 -18.71
C ALA A 259 -10.85 -13.90 -18.82
N MET A 260 -10.20 -13.29 -17.83
CA MET A 260 -9.98 -11.85 -17.78
C MET A 260 -9.02 -11.38 -18.87
N THR A 261 -7.93 -12.10 -19.14
CA THR A 261 -7.03 -11.81 -20.26
C THR A 261 -7.75 -11.87 -21.62
N ARG A 262 -8.76 -12.74 -21.77
CA ARG A 262 -9.58 -12.78 -23.00
C ARG A 262 -10.61 -11.65 -23.06
N ALA A 263 -11.23 -11.33 -21.94
CA ALA A 263 -12.30 -10.33 -21.88
C ALA A 263 -11.76 -8.89 -21.94
N GLN A 264 -10.61 -8.64 -21.34
CA GLN A 264 -9.95 -7.35 -21.34
C GLN A 264 -8.92 -7.29 -22.47
N THR A 265 -9.30 -6.65 -23.58
CA THR A 265 -8.38 -6.48 -24.72
C THR A 265 -7.44 -5.31 -24.44
N PRO A 266 -6.11 -5.51 -24.41
CA PRO A 266 -5.17 -4.39 -24.28
C PRO A 266 -5.33 -3.41 -25.45
N ALA A 267 -5.06 -2.14 -25.18
CA ALA A 267 -4.95 -1.14 -26.24
C ALA A 267 -3.91 -1.57 -27.28
N VAL A 268 -4.22 -1.43 -28.57
CA VAL A 268 -3.27 -1.67 -29.65
C VAL A 268 -2.40 -0.42 -29.80
N PRO A 269 -1.09 -0.47 -29.47
CA PRO A 269 -0.27 0.72 -29.50
C PRO A 269 -0.09 1.23 -30.94
N VAL A 270 -0.36 2.51 -31.17
CA VAL A 270 -0.14 3.17 -32.46
C VAL A 270 1.11 4.04 -32.34
N LYS A 271 2.17 3.68 -33.06
CA LYS A 271 3.43 4.43 -33.03
C LYS A 271 3.21 5.90 -33.40
N THR A 272 3.81 6.81 -32.66
CA THR A 272 3.85 8.25 -32.95
C THR A 272 5.29 8.74 -33.01
N ASP A 273 5.52 9.83 -33.75
CA ASP A 273 6.86 10.43 -33.87
C ASP A 273 7.17 11.40 -32.72
N SER A 274 6.14 11.92 -32.06
CA SER A 274 6.25 12.84 -30.92
C SER A 274 5.19 12.53 -29.86
N LEU A 275 5.36 13.14 -28.68
CA LEU A 275 4.36 13.19 -27.63
C LEU A 275 3.22 14.15 -27.97
N PRO A 276 2.03 14.02 -27.33
CA PRO A 276 0.89 14.91 -27.52
C PRO A 276 1.08 16.27 -26.83
N LEU A 277 2.27 16.86 -26.94
CA LEU A 277 2.66 18.11 -26.30
C LEU A 277 2.92 19.17 -27.38
N ASN A 278 2.40 20.38 -27.19
CA ASN A 278 2.64 21.49 -28.11
C ASN A 278 3.86 22.35 -27.73
N HIS A 279 4.30 22.24 -26.48
CA HIS A 279 5.45 22.93 -25.91
C HIS A 279 6.01 22.07 -24.75
N PRO A 280 7.24 22.32 -24.29
CA PRO A 280 7.76 21.65 -23.11
C PRO A 280 6.88 21.88 -21.89
N VAL A 281 6.60 20.82 -21.13
CA VAL A 281 5.75 20.84 -19.93
C VAL A 281 6.60 20.55 -18.71
N GLU A 282 6.55 21.43 -17.71
CA GLU A 282 7.14 21.17 -16.40
C GLU A 282 6.22 20.23 -15.60
N MET A 283 6.83 19.27 -14.91
CA MET A 283 6.17 18.26 -14.10
C MET A 283 6.87 18.12 -12.76
N GLU A 284 6.10 17.85 -11.72
CA GLU A 284 6.57 17.73 -10.34
C GLU A 284 6.23 16.35 -9.77
N PHE A 285 7.20 15.75 -9.10
CA PHE A 285 7.03 14.58 -8.25
C PHE A 285 7.32 14.98 -6.80
N LEU A 286 6.29 14.92 -5.95
CA LEU A 286 6.35 15.27 -4.54
C LEU A 286 5.20 14.58 -3.79
N SER A 287 5.35 14.34 -2.50
CA SER A 287 4.26 13.75 -1.68
C SER A 287 3.30 14.77 -1.07
N GLY A 288 3.62 16.07 -1.19
CA GLY A 288 2.95 17.15 -0.46
C GLY A 288 3.33 17.24 1.03
N ALA A 289 4.19 16.33 1.52
CA ALA A 289 4.75 16.33 2.86
C ALA A 289 6.29 16.25 2.82
N GLY A 290 6.95 17.07 3.64
CA GLY A 290 8.42 17.18 3.62
C GLY A 290 8.94 18.25 2.67
N ALA A 291 10.25 18.49 2.72
CA ALA A 291 10.93 19.55 1.95
C ALA A 291 11.63 19.00 0.69
N TRP A 292 11.09 17.92 0.12
CA TRP A 292 11.63 17.29 -1.08
C TRP A 292 10.70 17.45 -2.28
N ARG A 293 11.31 17.50 -3.47
CA ARG A 293 10.63 17.45 -4.76
C ARG A 293 11.60 17.05 -5.86
N THR A 294 11.06 16.46 -6.92
CA THR A 294 11.74 16.33 -8.21
C THR A 294 10.96 17.10 -9.25
N THR A 295 11.62 18.01 -9.97
CA THR A 295 11.05 18.68 -11.13
C THR A 295 11.66 18.11 -12.41
N LEU A 296 10.85 18.06 -13.48
CA LEU A 296 11.27 17.62 -14.80
C LEU A 296 10.53 18.43 -15.86
N THR A 297 11.25 18.96 -16.84
CA THR A 297 10.67 19.59 -18.02
C THR A 297 10.72 18.60 -19.18
N LEU A 298 9.55 18.15 -19.65
CA LEU A 298 9.40 17.19 -20.75
C LEU A 298 9.06 17.90 -22.06
N SER A 299 9.90 17.74 -23.06
CA SER A 299 9.69 18.28 -24.41
C SER A 299 8.86 17.34 -25.30
N PRO A 300 8.20 17.86 -26.36
CA PRO A 300 7.43 17.04 -27.30
C PRO A 300 8.20 15.91 -27.99
N ASP A 301 9.52 16.06 -28.16
CA ASP A 301 10.42 15.06 -28.74
C ASP A 301 10.90 14.01 -27.73
N GLY A 302 10.48 14.12 -26.47
CA GLY A 302 10.87 13.25 -25.36
C GLY A 302 12.17 13.63 -24.66
N SER A 303 12.88 14.67 -25.10
CA SER A 303 14.01 15.21 -24.33
C SER A 303 13.51 15.77 -22.99
N PHE A 304 14.28 15.57 -21.93
CA PHE A 304 13.96 16.12 -20.62
C PHE A 304 15.19 16.53 -19.82
N ALA A 305 14.99 17.44 -18.88
CA ALA A 305 15.95 17.81 -17.86
C ALA A 305 15.23 18.12 -16.55
N GLY A 306 15.88 17.89 -15.42
CA GLY A 306 15.25 18.01 -14.12
C GLY A 306 16.23 18.08 -12.96
N GLU A 307 15.66 18.30 -11.78
CA GLU A 307 16.39 18.40 -10.52
C GLU A 307 15.56 17.76 -9.40
N TYR A 308 16.18 16.83 -8.66
CA TYR A 308 15.71 16.42 -7.35
C TYR A 308 16.39 17.26 -6.27
N THR A 309 15.60 17.70 -5.29
CA THR A 309 16.08 18.37 -4.08
C THR A 309 15.37 17.82 -2.85
N ASP A 310 16.09 17.68 -1.75
CA ASP A 310 15.53 17.47 -0.40
C ASP A 310 16.35 18.28 0.61
N SER A 311 15.73 18.71 1.70
CA SER A 311 16.35 19.49 2.76
C SER A 311 16.07 18.87 4.12
N ASP A 312 17.13 18.50 4.82
CA ASP A 312 17.08 18.01 6.20
C ASP A 312 17.99 18.88 7.07
N ALA A 313 17.38 19.75 7.88
CA ALA A 313 18.07 20.73 8.72
C ALA A 313 19.09 21.58 7.94
N ASP A 314 20.40 21.33 8.14
CA ASP A 314 21.51 22.02 7.47
C ASP A 314 22.09 21.27 6.27
N VAL A 315 21.44 20.16 5.86
CA VAL A 315 21.85 19.30 4.76
C VAL A 315 20.89 19.44 3.58
N GLN A 316 21.43 19.61 2.37
CA GLN A 316 20.67 19.65 1.13
C GLN A 316 21.08 18.48 0.22
N TYR A 317 20.15 17.60 -0.07
CA TYR A 317 20.32 16.54 -1.06
C TYR A 317 19.97 17.07 -2.44
N ILE A 318 20.80 16.77 -3.44
CA ILE A 318 20.57 17.27 -4.79
C ILE A 318 20.97 16.26 -5.86
N CYS A 319 20.15 16.16 -6.90
CA CYS A 319 20.48 15.47 -8.14
C CYS A 319 20.03 16.30 -9.32
N ARG A 320 20.95 16.70 -10.21
CA ARG A 320 20.61 17.25 -11.53
C ARG A 320 20.72 16.17 -12.57
N PHE A 321 19.82 16.16 -13.54
CA PHE A 321 19.82 15.14 -14.58
C PHE A 321 19.22 15.65 -15.89
N HIS A 322 19.58 14.98 -16.97
CA HIS A 322 18.91 15.07 -18.26
C HIS A 322 18.80 13.69 -18.91
N GLY A 323 17.98 13.61 -19.94
CA GLY A 323 17.78 12.37 -20.66
C GLY A 323 16.80 12.49 -21.82
N SER A 324 16.39 11.33 -22.32
CA SER A 324 15.39 11.25 -23.37
C SER A 324 14.49 10.02 -23.22
N PHE A 325 13.21 10.22 -23.55
CA PHE A 325 12.27 9.15 -23.84
C PHE A 325 12.17 8.93 -25.35
N GLY A 326 11.75 7.73 -25.74
CA GLY A 326 11.48 7.37 -27.13
C GLY A 326 10.46 6.24 -27.23
N ASP A 327 10.37 5.65 -28.43
CA ASP A 327 9.41 4.58 -28.76
C ASP A 327 7.97 4.93 -28.40
N PHE A 328 7.55 6.16 -28.71
CA PHE A 328 6.21 6.63 -28.38
C PHE A 328 5.16 5.81 -29.12
N ALA A 329 4.17 5.36 -28.37
CA ALA A 329 2.99 4.76 -28.94
C ALA A 329 1.75 5.24 -28.18
N ARG A 330 0.77 5.74 -28.93
CA ARG A 330 -0.53 6.08 -28.39
C ARG A 330 -1.28 4.80 -28.04
N LEU A 331 -1.79 4.71 -26.82
CA LEU A 331 -2.60 3.59 -26.34
C LEU A 331 -4.09 3.94 -26.42
N THR A 332 -4.48 5.10 -25.89
CA THR A 332 -5.82 5.68 -26.00
C THR A 332 -5.73 7.12 -26.47
N ASP A 333 -6.87 7.81 -26.62
CA ASP A 333 -6.84 9.25 -26.92
C ASP A 333 -6.26 10.10 -25.77
N ALA A 334 -6.12 9.53 -24.56
CA ALA A 334 -5.60 10.21 -23.38
C ALA A 334 -4.34 9.55 -22.77
N SER A 335 -3.74 8.54 -23.43
CA SER A 335 -2.56 7.85 -22.89
C SER A 335 -1.55 7.38 -23.95
N TRP A 336 -0.26 7.48 -23.60
CA TRP A 336 0.89 7.12 -24.43
C TRP A 336 1.88 6.28 -23.63
N SER A 337 2.44 5.23 -24.24
CA SER A 337 3.61 4.54 -23.71
C SER A 337 4.90 5.20 -24.19
N LEU A 338 5.90 5.21 -23.32
CA LEU A 338 7.25 5.69 -23.60
C LEU A 338 8.29 4.72 -23.04
N THR A 339 9.48 4.74 -23.62
CA THR A 339 10.65 4.01 -23.13
C THR A 339 11.77 4.98 -22.83
N LEU A 340 12.35 4.91 -21.63
CA LEU A 340 13.55 5.67 -21.27
C LEU A 340 14.71 5.23 -22.16
N LYS A 341 15.32 6.17 -22.89
CA LYS A 341 16.46 5.92 -23.79
C LYS A 341 17.78 6.29 -23.15
N GLU A 342 17.77 7.34 -22.36
CA GLU A 342 18.97 7.88 -21.73
C GLU A 342 18.58 8.59 -20.43
N LEU A 343 19.42 8.43 -19.41
CA LEU A 343 19.40 9.18 -18.17
C LEU A 343 20.84 9.44 -17.74
N VAL A 344 21.19 10.70 -17.62
CA VAL A 344 22.54 11.17 -17.23
C VAL A 344 22.40 12.03 -15.99
N LEU A 345 23.26 11.79 -15.00
CA LEU A 345 23.33 12.60 -13.77
C LEU A 345 24.38 13.69 -13.93
N ASP A 346 23.93 14.95 -13.88
CA ASP A 346 24.74 16.16 -14.12
C ASP A 346 25.11 16.90 -12.84
N THR A 347 24.92 16.29 -11.68
CA THR A 347 25.21 16.92 -10.37
C THR A 347 26.67 17.38 -10.27
N GLY A 348 27.57 16.80 -11.07
CA GLY A 348 29.00 17.11 -11.08
C GLY A 348 29.77 16.46 -9.92
N HIS A 349 29.06 15.68 -9.09
CA HIS A 349 29.58 14.93 -7.96
C HIS A 349 29.11 13.46 -8.06
N PRO A 350 29.96 12.47 -7.72
CA PRO A 350 29.56 11.08 -7.52
C PRO A 350 28.41 10.94 -6.53
N LEU A 351 27.54 9.95 -6.75
CA LEU A 351 26.47 9.60 -5.83
C LEU A 351 26.99 9.38 -4.39
N GLY A 352 26.36 10.06 -3.44
CA GLY A 352 26.70 10.04 -2.01
C GLY A 352 27.89 10.92 -1.64
N GLU A 353 28.55 11.60 -2.58
CA GLU A 353 29.58 12.58 -2.25
C GLU A 353 28.98 13.75 -1.48
N GLU A 354 29.69 14.20 -0.45
CA GLU A 354 29.33 15.37 0.34
C GLU A 354 30.28 16.52 0.06
N TRP A 355 29.74 17.73 -0.05
CA TRP A 355 30.54 18.95 -0.14
C TRP A 355 29.91 20.09 0.65
N ARG A 356 30.67 21.18 0.81
CA ARG A 356 30.18 22.41 1.42
C ARG A 356 30.31 23.56 0.44
N GLU A 357 29.24 24.31 0.27
CA GLU A 357 29.21 25.51 -0.56
C GLU A 357 28.34 26.57 0.12
N ASN A 358 28.83 27.80 0.20
CA ASN A 358 28.12 28.93 0.83
C ASN A 358 27.58 28.67 2.25
N GLY A 359 28.26 27.80 3.01
CA GLY A 359 27.87 27.43 4.38
C GLY A 359 26.85 26.30 4.47
N ILE A 360 26.31 25.82 3.35
CA ILE A 360 25.36 24.70 3.26
C ILE A 360 26.15 23.41 3.03
N ARG A 361 25.76 22.31 3.68
CA ARG A 361 26.28 20.97 3.41
C ARG A 361 25.40 20.31 2.35
N TYR A 362 25.99 19.92 1.24
CA TYR A 362 25.32 19.24 0.14
C TYR A 362 25.67 17.76 0.13
N ILE A 363 24.73 16.93 -0.34
CA ILE A 363 24.94 15.51 -0.62
C ILE A 363 24.41 15.21 -2.02
N SER A 364 25.23 14.60 -2.87
CA SER A 364 24.78 14.14 -4.19
C SER A 364 23.85 12.95 -4.01
N SER A 365 22.62 13.07 -4.51
CA SER A 365 21.60 12.03 -4.42
C SER A 365 21.27 11.41 -5.77
N GLY A 366 20.46 10.36 -5.78
CA GLY A 366 19.85 9.79 -6.97
C GLY A 366 18.69 10.62 -7.52
N PRO A 367 18.22 10.35 -8.75
CA PRO A 367 17.14 11.08 -9.40
C PRO A 367 15.78 10.55 -8.92
N TYR A 368 15.41 10.79 -7.66
CA TYR A 368 14.21 10.22 -7.06
C TYR A 368 12.96 10.49 -7.91
N GLY A 369 12.19 9.44 -8.23
CA GLY A 369 11.12 9.46 -9.23
C GLY A 369 11.50 8.80 -10.56
N LEU A 370 12.79 8.84 -10.93
CA LEU A 370 13.43 8.18 -12.07
C LEU A 370 14.43 7.09 -11.61
N ASP A 371 14.15 6.48 -10.47
CA ASP A 371 14.85 5.37 -9.87
C ASP A 371 13.99 4.09 -9.88
N GLY A 372 14.65 2.94 -9.74
CA GLY A 372 14.03 1.63 -9.63
C GLY A 372 13.65 1.26 -8.19
N PRO A 373 13.02 0.10 -7.96
CA PRO A 373 12.62 -0.35 -6.62
C PRO A 373 13.77 -0.50 -5.62
N ASP A 374 15.01 -0.60 -6.10
CA ASP A 374 16.24 -0.66 -5.30
C ASP A 374 16.84 0.72 -5.00
N GLY A 375 16.20 1.80 -5.47
CA GLY A 375 16.67 3.18 -5.34
C GLY A 375 17.83 3.54 -6.29
N ALA A 376 18.20 2.64 -7.20
CA ALA A 376 19.21 2.93 -8.22
C ALA A 376 18.57 3.74 -9.37
N PRO A 377 19.32 4.65 -10.03
CA PRO A 377 18.85 5.31 -11.24
C PRO A 377 18.35 4.30 -12.28
N LEU A 378 17.25 4.61 -12.97
CA LEU A 378 16.71 3.73 -14.00
C LEU A 378 17.66 3.58 -15.18
N GLU A 379 17.73 2.35 -15.68
CA GLU A 379 18.48 2.02 -16.89
C GLU A 379 17.63 2.25 -18.15
N PRO A 380 18.27 2.50 -19.32
CA PRO A 380 17.58 2.51 -20.61
C PRO A 380 16.75 1.25 -20.84
N GLY A 381 15.54 1.42 -21.39
CA GLY A 381 14.54 0.36 -21.55
C GLY A 381 13.42 0.41 -20.51
N SER A 382 13.56 1.20 -19.45
CA SER A 382 12.51 1.39 -18.44
C SER A 382 11.25 2.01 -19.05
N ALA A 383 10.09 1.44 -18.72
CA ALA A 383 8.80 1.80 -19.34
C ALA A 383 8.04 2.87 -18.54
N PHE A 384 7.39 3.77 -19.26
CA PHE A 384 6.61 4.88 -18.71
C PHE A 384 5.26 5.00 -19.43
N LEU A 385 4.30 5.63 -18.76
CA LEU A 385 3.06 6.12 -19.37
C LEU A 385 2.95 7.63 -19.20
N LEU A 386 2.53 8.32 -20.26
CA LEU A 386 2.10 9.70 -20.21
C LEU A 386 0.57 9.74 -20.36
N TYR A 387 -0.07 10.43 -19.43
CA TYR A 387 -1.50 10.72 -19.41
C TYR A 387 -1.74 12.19 -19.73
N THR A 388 -2.76 12.47 -20.53
CA THR A 388 -3.22 13.84 -20.77
C THR A 388 -4.22 14.28 -19.69
N PRO A 389 -4.55 15.58 -19.60
CA PRO A 389 -5.57 16.07 -18.68
C PRO A 389 -6.91 15.34 -18.75
N GLU A 390 -7.27 14.78 -19.91
CA GLU A 390 -8.55 14.10 -20.15
C GLU A 390 -8.59 12.66 -19.62
N ALA A 391 -7.48 12.09 -19.15
CA ALA A 391 -7.43 10.71 -18.64
C ALA A 391 -8.40 10.50 -17.47
N THR A 392 -9.08 9.35 -17.43
CA THR A 392 -10.12 9.05 -16.42
C THR A 392 -9.84 7.76 -15.66
N GLY A 393 -10.43 7.60 -14.46
CA GLY A 393 -10.09 6.50 -13.55
C GLY A 393 -11.26 5.80 -12.83
N TYR A 394 -12.51 6.14 -13.15
CA TYR A 394 -13.66 5.73 -12.33
C TYR A 394 -14.12 4.28 -12.58
N ALA A 395 -13.83 3.69 -13.74
CA ALA A 395 -14.34 2.38 -14.13
C ALA A 395 -13.29 1.51 -14.85
N PRO A 396 -13.41 0.16 -14.79
CA PRO A 396 -12.52 -0.74 -15.51
C PRO A 396 -12.38 -0.38 -16.99
N GLY A 397 -11.14 -0.39 -17.48
CA GLY A 397 -10.81 -0.07 -18.88
C GLY A 397 -10.53 1.42 -19.14
N THR A 398 -10.71 2.31 -18.16
CA THR A 398 -10.20 3.69 -18.26
C THR A 398 -8.72 3.75 -17.88
N GLU A 399 -8.03 4.82 -18.29
CA GLU A 399 -6.58 4.97 -18.22
C GLU A 399 -6.00 4.84 -16.81
N LEU A 400 -6.73 5.34 -15.81
CA LEU A 400 -6.26 5.48 -14.42
C LEU A 400 -6.96 4.50 -13.47
N TYR A 401 -7.88 3.66 -13.96
CA TYR A 401 -8.58 2.70 -13.11
C TYR A 401 -7.58 1.69 -12.55
N GLY A 402 -7.39 1.74 -11.24
CA GLY A 402 -6.40 0.91 -10.57
C GLY A 402 -4.95 1.37 -10.70
N ALA A 403 -4.68 2.55 -11.27
CA ALA A 403 -3.36 3.15 -11.25
C ALA A 403 -3.03 3.81 -9.88
N LEU A 404 -3.60 3.31 -8.77
CA LEU A 404 -3.50 3.92 -7.43
C LEU A 404 -2.07 4.31 -7.01
N PRO A 405 -1.05 3.45 -7.21
CA PRO A 405 0.34 3.81 -6.88
C PRO A 405 0.83 5.06 -7.59
N PHE A 406 0.30 5.37 -8.79
CA PHE A 406 0.66 6.56 -9.57
C PHE A 406 -0.04 7.82 -9.05
N TRP A 407 -1.38 7.85 -9.04
CA TRP A 407 -2.09 9.08 -8.70
C TRP A 407 -2.11 9.39 -7.19
N THR A 408 -1.62 8.49 -6.33
CA THR A 408 -1.35 8.84 -4.92
C THR A 408 -0.26 9.90 -4.78
N TRP A 409 0.61 10.06 -5.78
CA TRP A 409 1.65 11.09 -5.83
C TRP A 409 1.14 12.42 -6.39
N TRP A 410 -0.11 12.47 -6.81
CA TRP A 410 -0.69 13.70 -7.34
C TRP A 410 -1.00 14.68 -6.20
N PRO A 411 -0.45 15.92 -6.24
CA PRO A 411 -0.74 16.90 -5.21
C PRO A 411 -2.23 17.27 -5.13
N GLY A 412 -2.90 17.32 -6.29
CA GLY A 412 -4.34 17.56 -6.42
C GLY A 412 -5.20 16.30 -6.28
N ARG A 413 -4.68 15.22 -5.67
CA ARG A 413 -5.36 13.92 -5.61
C ARG A 413 -6.81 14.03 -5.16
N ARG A 414 -7.69 13.45 -5.96
CA ARG A 414 -9.12 13.28 -5.70
C ARG A 414 -9.56 11.93 -6.21
N GLN A 415 -10.52 11.33 -5.54
CA GLN A 415 -11.11 10.08 -6.00
C GLN A 415 -11.81 10.27 -7.35
N PHE A 416 -11.61 9.33 -8.27
CA PHE A 416 -12.41 9.21 -9.48
C PHE A 416 -13.70 8.45 -9.14
N ILE A 417 -14.76 9.19 -8.86
CA ILE A 417 -16.07 8.68 -8.44
C ILE A 417 -16.96 8.49 -9.68
N ASP A 418 -16.92 9.45 -10.61
CA ASP A 418 -17.85 9.54 -11.73
C ASP A 418 -17.14 9.57 -13.09
N ALA A 419 -17.92 9.32 -14.16
CA ALA A 419 -17.41 9.31 -15.53
C ALA A 419 -16.83 10.64 -16.03
N GLY A 420 -17.22 11.74 -15.39
CA GLY A 420 -16.68 13.07 -15.69
C GLY A 420 -15.38 13.38 -14.96
N ASP A 421 -14.93 12.53 -14.04
CA ASP A 421 -13.71 12.78 -13.28
C ASP A 421 -12.48 12.51 -14.14
N GLN A 422 -11.80 13.60 -14.47
CA GLN A 422 -10.59 13.62 -15.27
C GLN A 422 -9.36 13.91 -14.40
N LEU A 423 -8.17 13.61 -14.89
CA LEU A 423 -6.91 13.97 -14.23
C LEU A 423 -6.77 15.50 -14.13
N GLY A 424 -7.06 16.23 -15.20
CA GLY A 424 -7.02 17.70 -15.24
C GLY A 424 -5.62 18.29 -15.40
N CYS A 425 -4.58 17.46 -15.38
CA CYS A 425 -3.19 17.83 -15.65
C CYS A 425 -2.48 16.72 -16.43
N TYR A 426 -1.28 16.99 -16.96
CA TYR A 426 -0.45 15.92 -17.51
C TYR A 426 0.14 15.08 -16.39
N GLY A 427 0.26 13.78 -16.64
CA GLY A 427 0.81 12.83 -15.67
C GLY A 427 1.82 11.89 -16.31
N LEU A 428 3.02 11.77 -15.74
CA LEU A 428 4.07 10.83 -16.18
C LEU A 428 4.29 9.76 -15.12
N HIS A 429 3.98 8.51 -15.47
CA HIS A 429 4.00 7.34 -14.59
C HIS A 429 5.21 6.47 -14.87
N ASN A 430 6.09 6.35 -13.88
CA ASN A 430 7.19 5.38 -13.86
C ASN A 430 6.65 3.98 -13.53
N LEU A 431 6.64 3.05 -14.48
CA LEU A 431 6.07 1.72 -14.28
C LEU A 431 6.92 0.81 -13.39
N ALA A 432 8.20 1.13 -13.19
CA ALA A 432 9.08 0.32 -12.34
C ALA A 432 8.70 0.44 -10.85
N THR A 433 8.31 1.64 -10.42
CA THR A 433 8.05 1.95 -9.00
C THR A 433 6.60 2.36 -8.73
N GLY A 434 5.88 2.80 -9.76
CA GLY A 434 4.59 3.45 -9.62
C GLY A 434 4.69 4.96 -9.32
N TYR A 435 5.88 5.56 -9.36
CA TYR A 435 6.02 7.00 -9.10
C TYR A 435 5.34 7.84 -10.18
N GLY A 436 4.76 8.98 -9.77
CA GLY A 436 3.99 9.87 -10.65
C GLY A 436 4.49 11.31 -10.61
N PHE A 437 4.84 11.85 -11.78
CA PHE A 437 5.07 13.27 -11.97
C PHE A 437 3.81 13.92 -12.55
N PHE A 438 3.47 15.12 -12.11
CA PHE A 438 2.27 15.83 -12.55
C PHE A 438 2.61 17.25 -12.97
N SER A 439 2.06 17.73 -14.08
CA SER A 439 2.17 19.15 -14.39
C SER A 439 1.38 19.97 -13.36
N PRO A 440 1.86 21.16 -12.97
CA PRO A 440 1.06 22.11 -12.21
C PRO A 440 -0.28 22.36 -12.93
N ASP A 441 -1.36 22.54 -12.16
CA ASP A 441 -2.65 22.91 -12.72
C ASP A 441 -2.52 24.20 -13.54
N ALA A 442 -3.15 24.25 -14.72
CA ALA A 442 -3.18 25.42 -15.60
C ALA A 442 -4.13 26.52 -15.09
#